data_AF-A0A392PKH0-F1
#
_entry.id   AF-A0A392PKH0-F1
#
_cell.length_a   1.000
_cell.length_b   1.000
_cell.length_c   1.000
_cell.angle_alpha   90.00
_cell.angle_beta   90.00
_cell.angle_gamma   90.00
#
_symmetry.space_group_name_H-M   'P 1'
#
loop_
_entity.id
_entity.type
_entity.pdbx_description
1 polymer ?
#
loop_
_entity_poly.entity_id
_entity_poly.type
_entity_poly.pdbx_seq_one_letter_code
_entity_poly.pdbx_strand_id
1 'polypeptide(L)'
;ATFLISTPLLPESWKLCSQANAAAANLRSFVVERIGAVVYVAFSGVRMTGGSDPSWRNLVPLESIGGVPLFSPRRNKEAEEPVMVHEGMLNLFSSLFNSIQNQ
;
A
#
# COMPACT_ATOMS: atom_id res chain seq x y z
N ALA A 1 -9.57 -14.27 -17.02
CA ALA A 1 -8.69 -13.11 -17.31
C ALA A 1 -9.23 -12.21 -18.43
N THR A 2 -9.90 -12.76 -19.46
CA THR A 2 -10.39 -12.01 -20.63
C THR A 2 -11.19 -10.76 -20.31
N PHE A 3 -12.10 -10.83 -19.33
CA PHE A 3 -12.90 -9.68 -18.91
C PHE A 3 -12.04 -8.50 -18.41
N LEU A 4 -11.05 -8.75 -17.54
CA LEU A 4 -10.15 -7.69 -17.05
C LEU A 4 -9.35 -7.04 -18.18
N ILE A 5 -8.86 -7.85 -19.14
CA ILE A 5 -8.08 -7.38 -20.29
C ILE A 5 -8.95 -6.56 -21.25
N SER A 6 -10.24 -6.86 -21.36
CA SER A 6 -11.17 -6.07 -22.17
C SER A 6 -11.54 -4.71 -21.56
N THR A 7 -11.12 -4.43 -20.32
CA THR A 7 -11.33 -3.14 -19.68
C THR A 7 -10.08 -2.27 -19.73
N PRO A 8 -10.20 -0.94 -19.62
CA PRO A 8 -9.04 -0.05 -19.53
C PRO A 8 -8.34 -0.11 -18.16
N LEU A 9 -8.82 -0.93 -17.21
CA LEU A 9 -8.32 -0.99 -15.84
C LEU A 9 -6.80 -1.21 -15.77
N LEU A 10 -6.28 -2.18 -16.53
CA LEU A 10 -4.85 -2.49 -16.53
C LEU A 10 -3.99 -1.37 -17.14
N PRO A 11 -4.24 -0.88 -18.36
CA PRO A 11 -3.45 0.22 -18.93
C PRO A 11 -3.58 1.52 -18.14
N GLU A 12 -4.76 1.86 -17.60
CA GLU A 12 -4.95 3.05 -16.75
C GLU A 12 -4.17 2.93 -15.43
N SER A 13 -4.28 1.78 -14.75
CA SER A 13 -3.53 1.53 -13.51
C SER A 13 -2.02 1.60 -13.75
N TRP A 14 -1.53 0.96 -14.81
CA TRP A 14 -0.10 0.92 -15.12
C TRP A 14 0.48 2.30 -15.47
N LYS A 15 -0.28 3.10 -16.23
CA LYS A 15 0.08 4.48 -16.55
C LYS A 15 0.22 5.31 -15.26
N LEU A 16 -0.75 5.22 -14.34
CA LEU A 16 -0.69 5.97 -13.09
C LEU A 16 0.44 5.50 -12.17
N CYS A 17 0.71 4.19 -12.11
CA CYS A 17 1.88 3.66 -11.39
C CYS A 17 3.21 4.21 -11.95
N SER A 18 3.33 4.32 -13.28
CA SER A 18 4.51 4.88 -13.93
C SER A 18 4.69 6.36 -13.58
N GLN A 19 3.59 7.13 -13.55
CA GLN A 19 3.61 8.53 -13.09
C GLN A 19 3.99 8.65 -11.61
N ALA A 20 3.44 7.78 -10.74
CA ALA A 20 3.80 7.76 -9.33
C ALA A 20 5.30 7.50 -9.12
N ASN A 21 5.87 6.55 -9.87
CA ASN A 21 7.31 6.27 -9.84
C ASN A 21 8.16 7.46 -10.30
N ALA A 22 7.74 8.18 -11.34
CA ALA A 22 8.44 9.38 -11.82
C ALA A 22 8.34 10.56 -10.84
N ALA A 23 7.20 10.71 -10.17
CA ALA A 23 6.96 11.77 -9.20
C ALA A 23 7.60 11.51 -7.82
N ALA A 24 8.14 10.31 -7.60
CA ALA A 24 8.69 9.85 -6.32
C ALA A 24 9.82 10.74 -5.76
N ALA A 25 10.46 11.56 -6.60
CA ALA A 25 11.46 12.55 -6.18
C ALA A 25 10.88 13.70 -5.33
N ASN A 26 9.57 13.97 -5.39
CA ASN A 26 8.97 15.23 -4.92
C ASN A 26 8.13 15.10 -3.62
N LEU A 27 8.60 14.33 -2.63
CA LEU A 27 7.95 14.12 -1.30
C LEU A 27 6.54 13.50 -1.27
N ARG A 28 5.73 13.58 -2.33
CA ARG A 28 4.45 12.86 -2.42
C ARG A 28 4.66 11.37 -2.69
N SER A 29 4.09 10.53 -1.86
CA SER A 29 4.24 9.07 -1.84
C SER A 29 3.22 8.34 -2.71
N PHE A 30 2.17 9.04 -3.15
CA PHE A 30 1.11 8.54 -4.01
C PHE A 30 0.60 9.62 -4.97
N VAL A 31 -0.04 9.18 -6.05
CA VAL A 31 -0.75 10.01 -7.03
C VAL A 31 -2.21 9.56 -7.06
N VAL A 32 -3.13 10.52 -7.20
CA VAL A 32 -4.56 10.26 -7.32
C VAL A 32 -5.05 10.82 -8.66
N GLU A 33 -5.77 10.01 -9.43
CA GLU A 33 -6.41 10.43 -10.67
C GLU A 33 -7.84 9.89 -10.72
N ARG A 34 -8.79 10.74 -11.12
CA ARG A 34 -10.19 10.33 -11.33
C ARG A 34 -10.43 10.18 -12.83
N ILE A 35 -10.84 8.98 -13.24
CA ILE A 35 -11.20 8.66 -14.63
C ILE A 35 -12.66 8.23 -14.65
N GLY A 36 -13.52 9.14 -15.13
CA GLY A 36 -14.98 8.96 -15.09
C GLY A 36 -15.50 8.75 -13.65
N ALA A 37 -16.06 7.57 -13.40
CA ALA A 37 -16.61 7.18 -12.10
C ALA A 37 -15.60 6.48 -11.18
N VAL A 38 -14.38 6.22 -11.65
CA VAL A 38 -13.35 5.48 -10.91
C VAL A 38 -12.28 6.44 -10.39
N VAL A 39 -11.88 6.25 -9.13
CA VAL A 39 -10.73 6.94 -8.54
C VAL A 39 -9.59 5.95 -8.44
N TYR A 40 -8.49 6.27 -9.10
CA TYR A 40 -7.24 5.52 -9.05
C TYR A 40 -6.29 6.18 -8.06
N VAL A 41 -5.70 5.36 -7.20
CA VAL A 41 -4.66 5.78 -6.25
C VAL A 41 -3.44 4.90 -6.49
N ALA A 42 -2.35 5.49 -6.96
CA ALA A 42 -1.12 4.77 -7.24
C ALA A 42 -0.02 5.17 -6.26
N PHE A 43 0.63 4.17 -5.68
CA PHE A 43 1.77 4.34 -4.79
C PHE A 43 3.06 4.06 -5.56
N SER A 44 4.10 4.86 -5.32
CA SER A 44 5.40 4.65 -5.97
C SER A 44 6.13 3.44 -5.38
N GLY A 45 6.54 2.51 -6.24
CA GLY A 45 7.40 1.37 -5.85
C GLY A 45 8.87 1.76 -5.60
N VAL A 46 9.32 2.92 -6.11
CA VAL A 46 10.73 3.35 -6.02
C VAL A 46 11.15 3.76 -4.60
N ARG A 47 10.21 4.23 -3.75
CA ARG A 47 10.54 4.60 -2.36
C ARG A 47 10.72 3.40 -1.44
N MET A 48 10.29 2.21 -1.87
CA MET A 48 10.38 0.99 -1.07
C MET A 48 11.81 0.43 -0.98
N THR A 49 12.74 0.87 -1.84
CA THR A 49 14.12 0.38 -1.86
C THR A 49 15.08 1.13 -0.93
N GLY A 50 14.63 2.22 -0.31
CA GLY A 50 15.51 3.16 0.40
C GLY A 50 15.64 2.97 1.92
N GLY A 51 14.84 2.10 2.56
CA GLY A 51 14.71 2.15 4.03
C GLY A 51 14.42 0.85 4.78
N SER A 52 14.36 -0.31 4.13
CA SER A 52 14.24 -1.60 4.83
C SER A 52 15.21 -2.62 4.27
N ASP A 53 15.57 -3.60 5.09
CA ASP A 53 16.36 -4.76 4.70
C ASP A 53 15.96 -5.23 3.27
N PRO A 54 16.90 -5.17 2.30
CA PRO A 54 16.62 -5.53 0.91
C PRO A 54 16.22 -7.00 0.76
N SER A 55 16.32 -7.80 1.82
CA SER A 55 15.93 -9.19 1.83
C SER A 55 14.41 -9.41 1.75
N TRP A 56 13.59 -8.42 2.13
CA TRP A 56 12.13 -8.56 2.30
C TRP A 56 11.69 -9.70 3.24
N ARG A 57 12.60 -10.19 4.09
CA ARG A 57 12.36 -11.41 4.90
C ARG A 57 11.74 -11.12 6.26
N ASN A 58 11.78 -9.87 6.72
CA ASN A 58 11.29 -9.55 8.05
C ASN A 58 9.76 -9.44 8.03
N LEU A 59 9.12 -10.39 8.70
CA LEU A 59 7.66 -10.48 8.83
C LEU A 59 7.26 -10.13 10.26
N VAL A 60 6.21 -9.31 10.40
CA VAL A 60 5.67 -8.86 11.68
C VAL A 60 4.16 -9.08 11.74
N PRO A 61 3.58 -9.29 12.94
CA PRO A 61 2.13 -9.42 13.11
C PRO A 61 1.37 -8.15 12.67
N LEU A 62 0.28 -8.32 11.92
CA LEU A 62 -0.64 -7.26 11.50
C LEU A 62 -1.71 -7.00 12.57
N GLU A 63 -1.30 -6.48 13.71
CA GLU A 63 -2.22 -6.25 14.85
C GLU A 63 -2.59 -4.77 15.01
N SER A 64 -1.60 -3.88 14.90
CA SER A 64 -1.80 -2.45 15.08
C SER A 64 -0.81 -1.63 14.27
N ILE A 65 -1.18 -0.38 14.00
CA ILE A 65 -0.30 0.65 13.43
C ILE A 65 -0.28 1.81 14.39
N GLY A 66 0.90 2.19 14.88
CA GLY A 66 1.04 3.30 15.83
C GLY A 66 0.20 3.12 17.10
N GLY A 67 -0.04 1.88 17.53
CA GLY A 67 -0.90 1.55 18.67
C GLY A 67 -2.41 1.54 18.39
N VAL A 68 -2.84 1.83 17.15
CA VAL A 68 -4.25 1.77 16.74
C VAL A 68 -4.57 0.39 16.17
N PRO A 69 -5.55 -0.35 16.71
CA PRO A 69 -5.95 -1.68 16.23
C PRO A 69 -6.81 -1.56 14.96
N LEU A 70 -6.17 -1.19 13.84
CA LEU A 70 -6.83 -1.00 12.55
C LEU A 70 -7.21 -2.33 11.87
N PHE A 71 -6.50 -3.41 12.18
CA PHE A 71 -6.74 -4.72 11.62
C PHE A 71 -7.29 -5.62 12.71
N SER A 72 -8.60 -5.53 12.93
CA SER A 72 -9.26 -6.47 13.84
C SER A 72 -9.09 -7.89 13.29
N PRO A 73 -8.45 -8.83 14.03
CA PRO A 73 -8.46 -10.22 13.63
C PRO A 73 -9.92 -10.65 13.51
N ARG A 74 -10.27 -11.31 12.41
CA ARG A 74 -11.60 -11.91 12.28
C ARG A 74 -11.83 -12.72 13.55
N ARG A 75 -12.91 -12.44 14.28
CA ARG A 75 -13.30 -13.13 15.52
C ARG A 75 -13.69 -14.59 15.22
N ASN A 76 -12.75 -15.41 14.77
CA ASN A 76 -12.86 -16.84 14.93
C ASN A 76 -12.10 -17.17 16.21
N LYS A 77 -12.87 -17.63 17.19
CA LYS A 77 -12.37 -18.05 18.50
C LYS A 77 -11.39 -19.21 18.28
N GLU A 78 -10.34 -19.23 19.11
CA GLU A 78 -9.28 -20.24 19.21
C GLU A 78 -8.04 -19.95 18.35
N ALA A 79 -7.09 -19.23 18.97
CA ALA A 79 -5.65 -19.35 18.72
C ALA A 79 -5.16 -19.37 17.26
N GLU A 80 -5.79 -18.60 16.36
CA GLU A 80 -5.22 -18.39 15.03
C GLU A 80 -3.95 -17.54 15.13
N GLU A 81 -2.87 -18.02 14.53
CA GLU A 81 -1.63 -17.26 14.35
C GLU A 81 -1.93 -15.91 13.70
N PRO A 82 -1.32 -14.81 14.17
CA PRO A 82 -1.59 -13.49 13.61
C PRO A 82 -1.18 -13.44 12.14
N VAL A 83 -1.93 -12.67 11.35
CA VAL A 83 -1.57 -12.42 9.95
C VAL A 83 -0.21 -11.72 9.90
N MET A 84 0.77 -12.35 9.27
CA MET A 84 2.12 -11.80 9.16
C MET A 84 2.27 -10.98 7.88
N VAL A 85 2.88 -9.80 7.98
CA VAL A 85 3.14 -8.89 6.84
C VAL A 85 4.59 -8.42 6.83
N HIS A 86 5.07 -7.99 5.66
CA HIS A 86 6.41 -7.44 5.55
C HIS A 86 6.55 -6.14 6.36
N GLU A 87 7.53 -6.09 7.26
CA GLU A 87 7.76 -4.96 8.17
C GLU A 87 7.94 -3.64 7.40
N GLY A 88 8.75 -3.64 6.34
CA GLY A 88 8.97 -2.44 5.53
C GLY A 88 7.69 -1.93 4.84
N MET A 89 6.79 -2.83 4.45
CA MET A 89 5.49 -2.44 3.87
C MET A 89 4.57 -1.84 4.93
N LEU A 90 4.53 -2.46 6.12
CA LEU A 90 3.73 -1.97 7.24
C LEU A 90 4.21 -0.58 7.70
N ASN A 91 5.53 -0.38 7.78
CA ASN A 91 6.13 0.92 8.13
C ASN A 91 5.81 2.01 7.09
N LEU A 92 5.89 1.68 5.79
CA LEU A 92 5.51 2.61 4.74
C LEU A 92 4.03 3.00 4.83
N PHE A 93 3.16 2.01 4.99
CA PHE A 93 1.73 2.25 5.17
C PHE A 93 1.46 3.09 6.44
N SER A 94 2.16 2.83 7.53
CA SER A 94 2.03 3.58 8.79
C SER A 94 2.41 5.06 8.61
N SER A 95 3.52 5.32 7.90
CA SER A 95 3.96 6.69 7.58
C SER A 95 2.91 7.44 6.73
N LEU A 96 2.36 6.76 5.71
CA LEU A 96 1.28 7.28 4.89
C LEU A 96 0.02 7.60 5.70
N PHE A 97 -0.44 6.63 6.49
CA PHE A 97 -1.66 6.75 7.28
C PHE A 97 -1.56 7.92 8.26
N ASN A 98 -0.44 8.03 8.98
CA ASN A 98 -0.19 9.14 9.90
C ASN A 98 -0.14 10.49 9.16
N SER A 99 0.45 10.55 7.97
CA SER A 99 0.45 11.78 7.16
C SER A 99 -0.96 12.21 6.76
N ILE A 100 -1.88 11.27 6.52
CA ILE A 100 -3.27 11.58 6.15
C ILE A 100 -4.09 11.99 7.37
N GLN A 101 -3.90 11.31 8.51
CA GLN A 101 -4.63 11.64 9.75
C GLN A 101 -4.27 13.03 10.32
N ASN A 102 -3.06 13.52 10.06
CA ASN A 102 -2.58 14.82 10.53
C ASN A 102 -2.78 15.97 9.52
N GLN A 103 -3.54 15.75 8.44
CA GLN A 103 -3.97 16.78 7.49
C GLN A 103 -5.38 17.28 7.83
#